data_AF-A0A0M7IHN6-F1
#
_entry.id   AF-A0A0M7IHN6-F1
#
_cell.length_a   1.000
_cell.length_b   1.000
_cell.length_c   1.000
_cell.angle_alpha   90.00
_cell.angle_beta   90.00
_cell.angle_gamma   90.00
#
_symmetry.space_group_name_H-M   'P 1'
#
loop_
_entity.id
_entity.type
_entity.pdbx_description
1 polymer ?
#
loop_
_entity_poly.entity_id
_entity_poly.type
_entity_poly.pdbx_seq_one_letter_code
_entity_poly.pdbx_strand_id
1 'polypeptide(L)' 'MKPVHSVLIWLAELSFLSILYCIFCYFTPDLELYDWYVEKYGFVIEEDFLDYYTLILYLIAIAVTTACIWLIAIVRTKRY' A
#
# COMPACT_ATOMS: atom_id res chain seq x y z
N MET A 1 -0.10 22.03 18.05
CA MET A 1 -1.32 21.67 17.28
C MET A 1 -2.42 21.32 18.27
N LYS A 2 -3.70 21.58 17.95
CA LYS A 2 -4.80 21.09 18.80
C LYS A 2 -4.87 19.56 18.68
N PRO A 3 -5.05 18.80 19.78
CA PRO A 3 -5.02 17.34 19.76
C PRO A 3 -6.01 16.72 18.76
N VAL A 4 -7.17 17.36 18.59
CA VAL A 4 -8.19 16.95 17.60
C VAL A 4 -7.65 16.97 16.16
N HIS A 5 -6.81 17.96 15.80
CA HIS A 5 -6.24 18.02 14.45
C HIS A 5 -5.27 16.87 14.20
N SER A 6 -4.46 16.51 15.19
CA SER A 6 -3.52 15.38 15.07
C SER A 6 -4.25 14.05 14.87
N VAL A 7 -5.35 13.83 15.59
CA VAL A 7 -6.19 12.62 15.42
C VAL A 7 -6.82 12.58 14.03
N LEU A 8 -7.34 13.70 13.53
CA LEU A 8 -7.95 13.77 12.19
C LEU A 8 -6.93 13.53 11.07
N ILE A 9 -5.71 14.07 11.20
CA ILE A 9 -4.63 13.83 10.24
C ILE A 9 -4.28 12.35 10.20
N TRP A 10 -4.08 11.74 11.38
CA TRP A 10 -3.77 10.31 11.47
C TRP A 10 -4.86 9.43 10.86
N LEU A 11 -6.14 9.74 11.13
CA LEU A 11 -7.27 9.02 10.53
C LEU A 11 -7.30 9.18 9.00
N ALA A 12 -6.99 10.37 8.48
CA ALA A 12 -6.93 10.61 7.04
C ALA A 12 -5.77 9.84 6.38
N GLU A 13 -4.59 9.84 7.00
CA GLU A 13 -3.42 9.07 6.53
C GLU A 13 -3.69 7.57 6.54
N LEU A 14 -4.31 7.05 7.61
CA LEU A 14 -4.69 5.64 7.69
C LEU A 14 -5.73 5.27 6.63
N SER A 15 -6.76 6.10 6.46
CA SER A 15 -7.79 5.88 5.43
C SER A 15 -7.19 5.88 4.03
N PHE A 16 -6.24 6.78 3.77
CA PHE A 16 -5.55 6.85 2.48
C PHE A 16 -4.71 5.60 2.22
N LEU A 17 -3.97 5.11 3.22
CA LEU A 17 -3.24 3.84 3.15
C LEU A 17 -4.19 2.67 2.84
N SER A 18 -5.30 2.56 3.56
CA SER A 18 -6.29 1.49 3.34
C SER A 18 -6.89 1.54 1.93
N ILE A 19 -7.24 2.73 1.44
CA ILE A 19 -7.76 2.91 0.07
C ILE A 19 -6.71 2.49 -0.97
N LEU A 20 -5.45 2.91 -0.81
CA LEU A 20 -4.37 2.51 -1.72
C LEU A 20 -4.14 1.01 -1.73
N TYR A 21 -4.14 0.38 -0.56
CA TYR A 21 -4.01 -1.07 -0.45
C TYR A 21 -5.16 -1.79 -1.19
N CYS A 22 -6.41 -1.38 -0.97
CA CYS A 22 -7.55 -1.95 -1.68
C CYS A 22 -7.46 -1.75 -3.20
N ILE A 23 -6.99 -0.58 -3.66
CA ILE A 23 -6.75 -0.31 -5.08
C ILE A 23 -5.71 -1.29 -5.64
N PHE A 24 -4.61 -1.52 -4.92
CA PHE A 24 -3.60 -2.47 -5.37
C PHE A 24 -4.17 -3.89 -5.45
N CYS A 25 -4.84 -4.37 -4.40
CA CYS A 25 -5.51 -5.68 -4.44
C CYS A 25 -6.53 -5.81 -5.56
N TYR A 26 -7.21 -4.73 -5.96
CA TYR A 26 -8.16 -4.75 -7.08
C TYR A 26 -7.47 -4.87 -8.44
N PHE A 27 -6.35 -4.17 -8.64
CA PHE A 27 -5.64 -4.15 -9.93
C PHE A 27 -4.65 -5.29 -10.12
N THR A 28 -4.21 -5.93 -9.04
CA THR A 28 -3.36 -7.12 -9.10
C THR A 28 -4.21 -8.34 -8.68
N PRO A 29 -4.72 -9.14 -9.64
CA PRO A 29 -5.41 -10.38 -9.31
C PRO A 29 -4.40 -11.40 -8.78
N ASP A 30 -4.68 -11.93 -7.59
CA ASP A 30 -3.85 -12.90 -6.86
C ASP A 30 -3.67 -14.23 -7.60
N LEU A 31 -4.75 -14.79 -8.15
CA LEU A 31 -4.74 -16.06 -8.87
C LEU A 31 -3.91 -16.00 -10.16
N GLU A 32 -4.08 -14.95 -10.98
CA GLU A 32 -3.30 -14.82 -12.24
C GLU A 32 -1.80 -14.66 -11.95
N LEU A 33 -1.46 -13.95 -10.87
CA LEU A 33 -0.07 -13.77 -10.46
C LEU A 33 0.53 -15.07 -9.90
N TYR A 34 -0.26 -15.85 -9.17
CA TYR A 34 0.11 -17.17 -8.68
C TYR A 34 0.38 -18.13 -9.83
N ASP A 35 -0.53 -18.24 -10.79
CA ASP A 35 -0.38 -19.11 -11.96
C ASP A 35 0.89 -18.76 -12.75
N TRP A 36 1.12 -17.45 -12.99
CA TRP A 36 2.35 -16.97 -13.63
C TRP A 36 3.62 -17.32 -12.84
N TYR A 37 3.57 -17.20 -11.51
CA TYR A 37 4.70 -17.52 -10.64
C TYR A 37 5.02 -19.01 -10.69
N VAL A 38 4.00 -19.87 -10.59
CA VAL A 38 4.15 -21.32 -10.64
C VAL A 38 4.69 -21.80 -11.99
N GLU A 39 4.21 -21.22 -13.09
CA GLU A 39 4.72 -21.52 -14.44
C GLU A 39 6.22 -21.24 -14.56
N LYS A 40 6.71 -20.16 -13.93
CA LYS A 40 8.08 -19.67 -14.12
C LYS A 40 9.08 -20.20 -13.11
N TYR A 41 8.67 -20.38 -11.86
CA TYR A 41 9.57 -20.69 -10.73
C TYR A 41 9.29 -22.06 -10.10
N GLY A 42 8.20 -22.72 -10.49
CA GLY A 42 7.79 -24.02 -9.95
C GLY A 42 6.77 -23.88 -8.82
N PHE A 43 6.34 -25.03 -8.29
CA PHE A 43 5.25 -25.10 -7.33
C PHE A 43 5.63 -24.46 -5.98
N VAL A 44 4.76 -23.57 -5.50
CA VAL A 44 4.74 -23.07 -4.13
C VAL A 44 3.33 -23.27 -3.57
N ILE A 45 3.23 -23.44 -2.25
CA ILE A 45 1.94 -23.55 -1.58
C ILE A 45 1.19 -22.22 -1.77
N GLU A 46 -0.06 -22.29 -2.21
CA GLU A 46 -0.88 -21.12 -2.53
C GLU A 46 -1.05 -20.18 -1.33
N GLU A 47 -1.23 -20.74 -0.13
CA GLU A 47 -1.33 -20.00 1.13
C GLU A 47 -0.05 -19.18 1.41
N ASP A 48 1.13 -19.80 1.31
CA ASP A 48 2.41 -19.12 1.49
C ASP A 48 2.58 -17.99 0.46
N PHE A 49 2.19 -18.23 -0.79
CA PHE A 49 2.25 -17.22 -1.84
C PHE A 49 1.34 -16.02 -1.53
N LEU A 50 0.10 -16.28 -1.12
CA LEU A 50 -0.87 -15.26 -0.71
C LEU A 50 -0.35 -14.42 0.46
N ASP A 51 0.29 -15.04 1.45
CA ASP A 51 0.89 -14.34 2.58
C ASP A 51 2.01 -13.38 2.14
N TYR A 52 2.96 -13.87 1.33
CA TYR A 52 4.03 -13.01 0.80
C TYR A 52 3.49 -11.91 -0.11
N TYR A 53 2.52 -12.25 -0.95
CA TYR A 53 1.88 -11.35 -1.90
C TYR A 53 1.17 -10.20 -1.20
N THR A 54 0.30 -10.50 -0.24
CA THR A 54 -0.43 -9.49 0.53
C THR A 54 0.51 -8.60 1.35
N LEU A 55 1.56 -9.19 1.95
CA LEU A 55 2.60 -8.44 2.65
C LEU A 55 3.32 -7.45 1.71
N ILE A 56 3.75 -7.92 0.53
CA ILE A 56 4.43 -7.07 -0.46
C ILE A 56 3.52 -5.92 -0.90
N LEU A 57 2.25 -6.20 -1.22
CA LEU A 57 1.28 -5.16 -1.59
C LEU A 57 1.09 -4.13 -0.48
N TYR A 58 1.03 -4.57 0.78
CA TYR A 58 0.89 -3.67 1.91
C TYR A 58 2.13 -2.79 2.11
N LEU A 59 3.33 -3.35 1.93
CA LEU A 59 4.58 -2.59 1.97
C LEU A 59 4.65 -1.54 0.85
N ILE A 60 4.22 -1.89 -0.36
CA ILE A 60 4.12 -0.95 -1.48
C ILE A 60 3.11 0.17 -1.15
N ALA A 61 1.96 -0.16 -0.57
CA ALA A 61 0.97 0.82 -0.13
C ALA A 61 1.53 1.81 0.90
N ILE A 62 2.31 1.33 1.88
CA ILE A 62 3.02 2.18 2.85
C ILE A 62 4.03 3.08 2.15
N ALA A 63 4.84 2.54 1.24
CA ALA A 63 5.87 3.29 0.54
C ALA A 63 5.26 4.42 -0.31
N VAL A 64 4.20 4.12 -1.06
CA VAL A 64 3.48 5.10 -1.87
C VAL A 64 2.79 6.15 -1.00
N THR A 65 2.13 5.74 0.08
CA THR A 65 1.50 6.66 1.04
C THR A 65 2.53 7.63 1.61
N THR A 66 3.69 7.12 2.03
CA THR A 66 4.79 7.91 2.58
C THR A 66 5.34 8.89 1.54
N ALA A 67 5.53 8.44 0.30
CA ALA A 67 5.98 9.30 -0.80
C ALA A 67 4.97 10.42 -1.08
N CYS A 68 3.66 10.14 -1.07
CA CYS A 68 2.62 11.15 -1.22
C CYS A 68 2.63 12.19 -0.10
N ILE A 69 2.71 11.75 1.16
CA ILE A 69 2.80 12.65 2.33
C ILE A 69 4.04 13.54 2.22
N TRP A 70 5.19 12.95 1.87
CA TRP A 70 6.45 13.67 1.70
C TRP A 70 6.37 14.72 0.58
N LEU A 71 5.81 14.36 -0.58
CA LEU A 71 5.59 15.29 -1.69
C LEU A 71 4.67 16.45 -1.30
N ILE A 72 3.56 16.16 -0.62
CA ILE A 72 2.63 17.20 -0.13
C ILE A 72 3.35 18.14 0.85
N ALA A 73 4.16 17.59 1.76
CA ALA A 73 4.94 18.38 2.70
C ALA A 73 5.92 19.31 1.97
N ILE A 74 6.69 18.80 1.00
CA ILE A 74 7.62 19.60 0.20
C ILE A 74 6.89 20.72 -0.56
N VAL A 75 5.78 20.39 -1.22
CA VAL A 75 5.01 21.37 -2.01
C VAL A 75 4.45 22.47 -1.11
N ARG A 76 4.00 22.13 0.11
CA ARG A 76 3.54 23.14 1.08
C ARG A 76 4.68 24.02 1.56
N THR A 77 5.84 23.45 1.89
CA THR A 77 7.00 24.22 2.36
C THR A 77 7.56 25.16 1.29
N LYS A 78 7.51 24.78 0.00
CA LYS A 78 7.94 25.66 -1.10
C LYS A 78 6.97 26.82 -1.40
N ARG A 79 5.75 26.78 -0.89
CA ARG A 79 4.69 27.77 -1.16
C ARG A 79 4.59 28.86 -0.08
N TYR A 80 5.37 28.71 1.00
CA TYR A 80 5.62 29.71 2.04
C TYR A 80 7.02 30.29 1.85
#